data_AF-A0A139I257-F1
#
_entry.id   AF-A0A139I257-F1
#
_cell.length_a   1.000
_cell.length_b   1.000
_cell.length_c   1.000
_cell.angle_alpha   90.00
_cell.angle_beta   90.00
_cell.angle_gamma   90.00
#
_symmetry.space_group_name_H-M   'P 1'
#
loop_
_entity.id
_entity.type
_entity.pdbx_description
1 polymer ?
#
loop_
_entity_poly.entity_id
_entity_poly.type
_entity_poly.pdbx_seq_one_letter_code
_entity_poly.pdbx_strand_id
1 'polypeptide(L)'
;MADSKPMAALFPSPPPFYQHFTRQNLSRLRQLRREAGALDTTSDMPSEDKKDIDVLALPPELRYLVPPSPPSVSKLNIFGAEVDLEASGPSLNTFDIEQLYPDTESARLNPQSQLLAMSRSLLTTFLSLTGVLANDPEAQEPQLKHLQTLMYNMHDLINQYRPHQARESLIMMMEERVERMKAEVTRIDESKAKVRKLLHGLADGELGYSVDSMTSSESKKDLEEARRKSRQRAAWKALEAQMG
;
A
#
# COMPACT_ATOMS: atom_id res chain seq x y z
N MET A 1 47.90 2.39 9.28
CA MET A 1 47.38 3.73 9.66
C MET A 1 46.04 3.49 10.31
N ALA A 2 45.89 3.91 11.56
CA ALA A 2 44.75 3.57 12.40
C ALA A 2 43.53 4.38 11.93
N ASP A 3 42.47 3.70 11.51
CA ASP A 3 41.19 4.31 11.22
C ASP A 3 40.65 4.94 12.50
N SER A 4 40.74 6.27 12.58
CA SER A 4 40.13 7.06 13.64
C SER A 4 38.62 6.89 13.52
N LYS A 5 38.05 6.02 14.35
CA LYS A 5 36.61 5.81 14.46
C LYS A 5 35.96 7.16 14.80
N PRO A 6 35.27 7.82 13.86
CA PRO A 6 34.64 9.10 14.14
C PRO A 6 33.57 8.87 15.20
N MET A 7 33.37 9.86 16.08
CA MET A 7 32.32 9.88 17.11
C MET A 7 31.03 9.27 16.55
N ALA A 8 30.51 8.26 17.25
CA ALA A 8 29.34 7.50 16.83
C ALA A 8 28.12 8.43 16.71
N ALA A 9 27.90 8.97 15.52
CA ALA A 9 26.63 9.58 15.17
C ALA A 9 25.52 8.54 15.35
N LEU A 10 24.33 8.98 15.75
CA LEU A 10 23.16 8.11 15.94
C LEU A 10 22.78 7.35 14.65
N PHE A 11 23.23 7.84 13.49
CA PHE A 11 23.00 7.23 12.19
C PHE A 11 24.33 7.01 11.47
N PRO A 12 24.52 5.85 10.83
CA PRO A 12 25.72 5.61 10.03
C PRO A 12 25.79 6.62 8.88
N SER A 13 27.01 7.00 8.49
CA SER A 13 27.21 7.76 7.25
C SER A 13 26.67 6.97 6.07
N PRO A 14 26.15 7.65 5.03
CA PRO A 14 25.69 6.97 3.83
C PRO A 14 26.81 6.13 3.22
N PRO A 15 26.48 5.02 2.53
CA PRO A 15 27.49 4.15 1.93
C PRO A 15 28.39 4.90 0.93
N PRO A 16 29.69 4.58 0.84
CA PRO A 16 30.68 5.37 0.09
C PRO A 16 30.40 5.47 -1.42
N PHE A 17 29.56 4.59 -1.97
CA PHE A 17 29.21 4.59 -3.38
C PHE A 17 28.52 5.88 -3.87
N TYR A 18 27.92 6.68 -2.98
CA TYR A 18 27.27 7.94 -3.37
C TYR A 18 28.25 8.92 -4.04
N GLN A 19 29.55 8.84 -3.72
CA GLN A 19 30.57 9.75 -4.26
C GLN A 19 30.79 9.55 -5.76
N HIS A 20 30.49 8.36 -6.29
CA HIS A 20 30.65 8.05 -7.70
C HIS A 20 29.51 8.59 -8.59
N PHE A 21 28.41 9.08 -8.00
CA PHE A 21 27.26 9.68 -8.69
C PHE A 21 27.54 11.12 -9.15
N THR A 22 28.61 11.30 -9.93
CA THR A 22 28.97 12.59 -10.54
C THR A 22 28.34 12.73 -11.93
N ARG A 23 28.10 13.98 -12.37
CA ARG A 23 27.57 14.27 -13.72
C ARG A 23 28.45 13.69 -14.83
N GLN A 24 29.77 13.70 -14.63
CA GLN A 24 30.74 13.15 -15.57
C GLN A 24 30.59 11.63 -15.69
N ASN A 25 30.54 10.92 -14.56
CA ASN A 25 30.40 9.47 -14.54
C ASN A 25 29.06 9.00 -15.12
N LEU A 26 27.98 9.74 -14.87
CA LEU A 26 26.68 9.49 -15.49
C LEU A 26 26.72 9.67 -17.01
N SER A 27 27.40 10.71 -17.52
CA SER A 27 27.54 10.92 -18.96
C SER A 27 28.37 9.83 -19.64
N ARG A 28 29.44 9.37 -18.98
CA ARG A 28 30.30 8.28 -19.46
C ARG A 28 29.58 6.94 -19.49
N LEU A 29 28.79 6.64 -18.46
CA LEU A 29 27.95 5.45 -18.41
C LEU A 29 26.89 5.46 -19.53
N ARG A 30 26.28 6.63 -19.81
CA ARG A 30 25.35 6.78 -20.95
C ARG A 30 26.02 6.49 -22.30
N GLN A 31 27.25 6.95 -22.50
CA GLN A 31 28.01 6.65 -23.72
C GLN A 31 28.28 5.15 -23.85
N LEU A 32 28.77 4.50 -22.78
CA LEU A 32 29.03 3.06 -22.77
C LEU A 32 27.75 2.24 -23.00
N ARG A 33 26.61 2.67 -22.46
CA ARG A 33 25.30 2.03 -22.72
C ARG A 33 24.86 2.16 -24.19
N ARG A 34 25.18 3.27 -24.85
CA ARG A 34 24.93 3.45 -26.29
C ARG A 34 25.85 2.58 -27.13
N GLU A 35 27.15 2.53 -26.80
CA GLU A 35 28.14 1.70 -27.49
C GLU A 35 27.81 0.20 -27.36
N ALA A 36 27.32 -0.23 -26.19
CA ALA A 36 26.86 -1.59 -25.95
C ALA A 36 25.48 -1.92 -26.55
N GLY A 37 24.80 -0.97 -27.20
CA GLY A 37 23.47 -1.17 -27.80
C GLY A 37 22.32 -1.37 -26.80
N ALA A 38 22.55 -1.01 -25.52
CA ALA A 38 21.60 -1.16 -24.42
C ALA A 38 20.63 0.04 -24.27
N LEU A 39 20.88 1.14 -24.97
CA LEU A 39 20.04 2.34 -24.95
C LEU A 39 19.48 2.61 -26.36
N ASP A 40 18.16 2.71 -26.49
CA ASP A 40 17.54 3.22 -27.73
C ASP A 40 17.61 4.75 -27.73
N THR A 41 17.81 5.35 -28.91
CA THR A 41 18.19 6.76 -29.14
C THR A 41 17.19 7.81 -28.58
N THR A 42 16.05 7.39 -28.02
CA THR A 42 14.93 8.26 -27.64
C THR A 42 14.53 8.18 -26.15
N SER A 43 15.07 7.26 -25.34
CA SER A 43 14.74 7.16 -23.92
C SER A 43 15.97 6.96 -23.03
N ASP A 44 16.02 7.73 -21.93
CA ASP A 44 17.08 7.69 -20.91
C ASP A 44 16.93 6.48 -19.94
N MET A 45 16.00 5.56 -20.23
CA MET A 45 15.66 4.39 -19.38
C MET A 45 16.15 3.09 -20.04
N PRO A 46 16.86 2.22 -19.30
CA PRO A 46 17.18 0.89 -19.79
C PRO A 46 15.89 0.08 -19.98
N SER A 47 15.77 -0.61 -21.12
CA SER A 47 14.67 -1.54 -21.38
C SER A 47 14.76 -2.73 -20.42
N GLU A 48 13.66 -3.06 -19.72
CA GLU A 48 13.60 -4.13 -18.70
C GLU A 48 14.06 -5.50 -19.22
N ASP A 49 14.00 -5.74 -20.53
CA ASP A 49 14.33 -7.03 -21.15
C ASP A 49 15.81 -7.20 -21.55
N LYS A 50 16.60 -6.12 -21.60
CA LYS A 50 18.03 -6.20 -21.97
C LYS A 50 18.86 -6.26 -20.69
N LYS A 51 19.64 -7.33 -20.52
CA LYS A 51 20.68 -7.38 -19.49
C LYS A 51 21.56 -6.15 -19.63
N ASP A 52 21.63 -5.35 -18.57
CA ASP A 52 22.52 -4.20 -18.48
C ASP A 52 23.97 -4.62 -18.78
N ILE A 53 24.83 -3.65 -19.09
CA ILE A 53 26.27 -3.89 -19.36
C ILE A 53 26.87 -4.75 -18.24
N ASP A 54 27.68 -5.75 -18.61
CA ASP A 54 28.40 -6.58 -17.65
C ASP A 54 29.22 -5.71 -16.68
N VAL A 55 28.85 -5.75 -15.40
CA VAL A 55 29.39 -4.91 -14.32
C VAL A 55 30.89 -5.14 -14.13
N LEU A 56 31.42 -6.28 -14.59
CA LEU A 56 32.87 -6.58 -14.52
C LEU A 56 33.68 -5.92 -15.64
N ALA A 57 33.05 -5.55 -16.76
CA ALA A 57 33.70 -4.88 -17.88
C ALA A 57 33.82 -3.35 -17.66
N LEU A 58 33.08 -2.80 -16.70
CA LEU A 58 33.04 -1.37 -16.40
C LEU A 58 34.20 -0.94 -15.47
N PRO A 59 34.76 0.26 -15.68
CA PRO A 59 35.66 0.90 -14.72
C PRO A 59 35.07 0.90 -13.30
N PRO A 60 35.89 0.75 -12.24
CA PRO A 60 35.41 0.52 -10.86
C PRO A 60 34.46 1.61 -10.36
N GLU A 61 34.64 2.85 -10.80
CA GLU A 61 33.78 3.99 -10.44
C GLU A 61 32.38 3.92 -11.08
N LEU A 62 32.25 3.32 -12.26
CA LEU A 62 30.98 3.20 -12.97
C LEU A 62 30.18 1.97 -12.54
N ARG A 63 30.82 0.99 -11.88
CA ARG A 63 30.17 -0.23 -11.37
C ARG A 63 29.06 0.08 -10.37
N TYR A 64 29.27 1.09 -9.54
CA TYR A 64 28.32 1.51 -8.50
C TYR A 64 27.09 2.23 -9.04
N LEU A 65 27.10 2.66 -10.30
CA LEU A 65 25.98 3.33 -10.95
C LEU A 65 24.99 2.34 -11.60
N VAL A 66 25.40 1.08 -11.76
CA VAL A 66 24.53 0.01 -12.24
C VAL A 66 23.85 -0.64 -11.03
N PRO A 67 22.51 -0.75 -11.00
CA PRO A 67 21.81 -1.46 -9.95
C PRO A 67 22.34 -2.90 -9.83
N PRO A 68 22.57 -3.42 -8.62
CA PRO A 68 22.97 -4.81 -8.45
C PRO A 68 21.85 -5.73 -8.94
N SER A 69 22.23 -6.91 -9.45
CA SER A 69 21.27 -7.96 -9.79
C SER A 69 20.48 -8.36 -8.53
N PRO A 70 19.18 -8.71 -8.66
CA PRO A 70 18.41 -9.20 -7.53
C PRO A 70 19.12 -10.42 -6.91
N PRO A 71 19.20 -10.51 -5.57
CA PRO A 71 19.83 -11.63 -4.90
C PRO A 71 19.10 -12.93 -5.26
N SER A 72 19.87 -13.97 -5.63
CA SER A 72 19.34 -15.32 -5.83
C SER A 72 19.18 -16.11 -4.53
N VAL A 73 19.53 -15.49 -3.40
CA VAL A 73 19.54 -16.14 -2.08
C VAL A 73 18.18 -15.95 -1.43
N SER A 74 17.54 -17.05 -1.04
CA SER A 74 16.22 -17.01 -0.40
C SER A 74 16.27 -16.46 1.03
N LYS A 75 17.41 -16.62 1.72
CA LYS A 75 17.61 -16.17 3.11
C LYS A 75 18.32 -14.83 3.17
N LEU A 76 17.66 -13.83 3.75
CA LEU A 76 18.21 -12.51 4.01
C LEU A 76 18.20 -12.20 5.50
N ASN A 77 19.31 -11.68 6.01
CA ASN A 77 19.33 -11.12 7.35
C ASN A 77 18.78 -9.68 7.31
N ILE A 78 17.58 -9.49 7.83
CA ILE A 78 16.87 -8.21 7.89
C ILE A 78 16.81 -7.81 9.36
N PHE A 79 17.46 -6.70 9.72
CA PHE A 79 17.49 -6.15 11.09
C PHE A 79 17.96 -7.15 12.18
N GLY A 80 18.85 -8.07 11.84
CA GLY A 80 19.37 -9.08 12.77
C GLY A 80 18.53 -10.37 12.84
N ALA A 81 17.43 -10.45 12.08
CA ALA A 81 16.64 -11.66 11.92
C ALA A 81 16.86 -12.27 10.53
N GLU A 82 17.11 -13.58 10.48
CA GLU A 82 17.20 -14.31 9.22
C GLU A 82 15.78 -14.58 8.70
N VAL A 83 15.42 -13.93 7.60
CA VAL A 83 14.13 -14.04 6.92
C VAL A 83 14.33 -14.84 5.65
N ASP A 84 13.63 -15.96 5.52
CA ASP A 84 13.59 -16.74 4.29
C ASP A 84 12.38 -16.29 3.47
N LEU A 85 12.63 -15.77 2.26
CA LEU A 85 11.59 -15.24 1.37
C LEU A 85 10.66 -16.33 0.82
N GLU A 86 11.16 -17.57 0.75
CA GLU A 86 10.42 -18.72 0.19
C GLU A 86 9.73 -19.55 1.29
N ALA A 87 10.00 -19.27 2.56
CA ALA A 87 9.36 -20.01 3.65
C ALA A 87 7.87 -19.68 3.73
N SER A 88 7.05 -20.72 3.90
CA SER A 88 5.67 -20.55 4.32
C SER A 88 5.64 -19.78 5.66
N GLY A 89 4.68 -18.88 5.82
CA GLY A 89 4.56 -18.07 7.03
C GLY A 89 4.52 -18.92 8.30
N PRO A 90 4.80 -18.33 9.48
CA PRO A 90 4.85 -19.06 10.73
C PRO A 90 3.49 -19.73 11.02
N SER A 91 3.47 -21.06 11.09
CA SER A 91 2.27 -21.86 11.36
C SER A 91 2.19 -22.25 12.84
N LEU A 92 1.00 -22.60 13.33
CA LEU A 92 0.80 -22.99 14.74
C LEU A 92 1.73 -24.13 15.19
N ASN A 93 2.05 -25.06 14.28
CA ASN A 93 2.97 -26.17 14.53
C ASN A 93 4.41 -25.73 14.79
N THR A 94 4.83 -24.57 14.27
CA THR A 94 6.20 -24.06 14.52
C THR A 94 6.40 -23.55 15.95
N PHE A 95 5.30 -23.29 16.66
CA PHE A 95 5.30 -22.79 18.04
C PHE A 95 4.76 -23.82 19.04
N ASP A 96 4.57 -25.09 18.65
CA ASP A 96 3.96 -26.14 19.47
C ASP A 96 2.59 -25.75 20.05
N ILE A 97 1.80 -24.97 19.30
CA ILE A 97 0.46 -24.54 19.72
C ILE A 97 -0.58 -25.53 19.19
N GLU A 98 -1.47 -25.98 20.06
CA GLU A 98 -2.59 -26.86 19.67
C GLU A 98 -3.55 -26.15 18.72
N GLN A 99 -3.82 -26.77 17.57
CA GLN A 99 -4.78 -26.28 16.59
C GLN A 99 -6.21 -26.62 17.02
N LEU A 100 -7.03 -25.60 17.26
CA LEU A 100 -8.39 -25.72 17.78
C LEU A 100 -9.49 -25.80 16.70
N TYR A 101 -9.10 -25.78 15.42
CA TYR A 101 -10.03 -25.81 14.29
C TYR A 101 -9.65 -26.90 13.27
N PRO A 102 -10.61 -27.44 12.51
CA PRO A 102 -10.32 -28.47 11.52
C PRO A 102 -9.53 -27.89 10.34
N ASP A 103 -8.48 -28.58 9.92
CA ASP A 103 -7.63 -28.21 8.77
C ASP A 103 -8.30 -28.53 7.40
N THR A 104 -9.58 -28.19 7.28
CA THR A 104 -10.37 -28.39 6.06
C THR A 104 -10.39 -27.11 5.23
N GLU A 105 -10.39 -27.23 3.90
CA GLU A 105 -10.54 -26.07 2.99
C GLU A 105 -11.79 -25.23 3.29
N SER A 106 -12.85 -25.86 3.80
CA SER A 106 -14.06 -25.18 4.24
C SER A 106 -13.84 -24.22 5.42
N ALA A 107 -12.92 -24.56 6.33
CA ALA A 107 -12.52 -23.68 7.44
C ALA A 107 -11.78 -22.43 6.94
N ARG A 108 -10.94 -22.60 5.91
CA ARG A 108 -10.15 -21.53 5.30
C ARG A 108 -11.01 -20.55 4.51
N LEU A 109 -12.01 -21.07 3.78
CA LEU A 109 -12.94 -20.26 2.99
C LEU A 109 -14.01 -19.57 3.85
N ASN A 110 -14.48 -20.22 4.91
CA ASN A 110 -15.48 -19.69 5.82
C ASN A 110 -15.02 -19.74 7.29
N PRO A 111 -14.07 -18.87 7.68
CA PRO A 111 -13.56 -18.85 9.06
C PRO A 111 -14.57 -18.25 10.06
N GLN A 112 -15.66 -17.63 9.60
CA GLN A 112 -16.58 -16.86 10.45
C GLN A 112 -17.18 -17.68 11.59
N SER A 113 -17.64 -18.90 11.32
CA SER A 113 -18.28 -19.75 12.34
C SER A 113 -17.30 -20.16 13.43
N GLN A 114 -16.07 -20.48 13.04
CA GLN A 114 -14.99 -20.88 13.94
C GLN A 114 -14.47 -19.68 14.74
N LEU A 115 -14.31 -18.51 14.10
CA LEU A 115 -13.91 -17.28 14.77
C LEU A 115 -14.96 -16.85 15.81
N LEU A 116 -16.25 -16.99 15.50
CA LEU A 116 -17.33 -16.72 16.45
C LEU A 116 -17.38 -17.74 17.60
N ALA A 117 -17.09 -19.00 17.32
CA ALA A 117 -16.98 -20.02 18.37
C ALA A 117 -15.79 -19.74 19.30
N MET A 118 -14.62 -19.42 18.73
CA MET A 118 -13.43 -19.04 19.49
C MET A 118 -13.61 -17.75 20.26
N SER A 119 -14.29 -16.73 19.70
CA SER A 119 -14.57 -15.49 20.44
C SER A 119 -15.49 -15.73 21.64
N ARG A 120 -16.47 -16.63 21.52
CA ARG A 120 -17.30 -17.05 22.66
C ARG A 120 -16.48 -17.79 23.71
N SER A 121 -15.65 -18.75 23.28
CA SER A 121 -14.74 -19.49 24.16
C SER A 121 -13.73 -18.56 24.86
N LEU A 122 -13.21 -17.54 24.17
CA LEU A 122 -12.34 -16.51 24.71
C LEU A 122 -13.03 -15.70 25.81
N LEU A 123 -14.27 -15.26 25.57
CA LEU A 123 -15.07 -14.54 26.57
C LEU A 123 -15.37 -15.41 27.79
N THR A 124 -15.75 -16.67 27.60
CA THR A 124 -16.00 -17.60 28.71
C THR A 124 -14.74 -17.85 29.53
N THR A 125 -13.59 -17.99 28.87
CA THR A 125 -12.28 -18.19 29.53
C THR A 125 -11.83 -16.94 30.26
N PHE A 126 -12.09 -15.75 29.70
CA PHE A 126 -11.81 -14.49 30.39
C PHE A 126 -12.68 -14.34 31.65
N LEU A 127 -13.97 -14.67 31.57
CA LEU A 127 -14.87 -14.66 32.73
C LEU A 127 -14.43 -15.68 33.79
N SER A 128 -14.03 -16.90 33.38
CA SER A 128 -13.51 -17.89 34.33
C SER A 128 -12.21 -17.41 34.99
N LEU A 129 -11.31 -16.76 34.24
CA LEU A 129 -10.10 -16.15 34.78
C LEU A 129 -10.43 -15.06 35.82
N THR A 130 -11.40 -14.18 35.55
CA THR A 130 -11.80 -13.17 36.56
C THR A 130 -12.38 -13.82 37.83
N GLY A 131 -13.13 -14.90 37.69
CA GLY A 131 -13.64 -15.67 38.84
C GLY A 131 -12.53 -16.38 39.62
N VAL A 132 -11.51 -16.91 38.93
CA VAL A 132 -10.36 -17.55 39.57
C VAL A 132 -9.52 -16.52 40.29
N LEU A 133 -9.19 -15.38 39.67
CA LEU A 133 -8.45 -14.28 40.30
C LEU A 133 -9.14 -13.74 41.56
N ALA A 134 -10.47 -13.78 41.63
CA ALA A 134 -11.23 -13.35 42.81
C ALA A 134 -11.19 -14.37 43.96
N ASN A 135 -11.05 -15.67 43.66
CA ASN A 135 -11.06 -16.75 44.66
C ASN A 135 -9.65 -17.20 45.06
N ASP A 136 -8.78 -17.43 44.08
CA ASP A 136 -7.40 -17.88 44.24
C ASP A 136 -6.50 -17.25 43.13
N PRO A 137 -5.71 -16.22 43.46
CA PRO A 137 -4.88 -15.52 42.48
C PRO A 137 -3.66 -16.34 41.99
N GLU A 138 -3.28 -17.42 42.68
CA GLU A 138 -2.15 -18.26 42.27
C GLU A 138 -2.54 -19.25 41.16
N ALA A 139 -3.82 -19.61 41.06
CA ALA A 139 -4.34 -20.60 40.12
C ALA A 139 -4.65 -20.05 38.71
N GLN A 140 -4.12 -18.88 38.31
CA GLN A 140 -4.44 -18.20 37.05
C GLN A 140 -3.72 -18.74 35.79
N GLU A 141 -2.59 -19.43 35.97
CA GLU A 141 -1.72 -19.89 34.88
C GLU A 141 -2.43 -20.75 33.82
N PRO A 142 -3.30 -21.74 34.16
CA PRO A 142 -3.97 -22.54 33.14
C PRO A 142 -4.97 -21.75 32.30
N GLN A 143 -5.74 -20.81 32.88
CA GLN A 143 -6.66 -19.99 32.08
C GLN A 143 -5.90 -19.03 31.17
N LEU A 144 -4.75 -18.51 31.62
CA LEU A 144 -3.90 -17.64 30.81
C LEU A 144 -3.33 -18.38 29.60
N LYS A 145 -2.82 -19.61 29.79
CA LYS A 145 -2.33 -20.46 28.70
C LYS A 145 -3.44 -20.81 27.70
N HIS A 146 -4.64 -21.10 28.20
CA HIS A 146 -5.79 -21.36 27.34
C HIS A 146 -6.19 -20.12 26.52
N LEU A 147 -6.19 -18.94 27.14
CA LEU A 147 -6.47 -17.67 26.47
C LEU A 147 -5.43 -17.35 25.39
N GLN A 148 -4.14 -17.57 25.66
CA GLN A 148 -3.07 -17.43 24.67
C GLN A 148 -3.28 -18.37 23.48
N THR A 149 -3.59 -19.65 23.75
CA THR A 149 -3.86 -20.66 22.73
C THR A 149 -5.03 -20.25 21.83
N LEU A 150 -6.13 -19.77 22.41
CA LEU A 150 -7.28 -19.25 21.65
C LEU A 150 -6.86 -18.08 20.76
N MET A 151 -6.10 -17.12 21.29
CA MET A 151 -5.68 -15.94 20.53
C MET A 151 -4.77 -16.30 19.35
N TYR A 152 -3.81 -17.21 19.54
CA TYR A 152 -2.95 -17.68 18.46
C TYR A 152 -3.74 -18.37 17.35
N ASN A 153 -4.69 -19.23 17.71
CA ASN A 153 -5.57 -19.90 16.75
C ASN A 153 -6.45 -18.91 15.97
N MET A 154 -7.00 -17.90 16.64
CA MET A 154 -7.77 -16.85 15.96
C MET A 154 -6.89 -16.05 14.98
N HIS A 155 -5.67 -15.71 15.39
CA HIS A 155 -4.73 -14.98 14.53
C HIS A 155 -4.33 -15.79 13.30
N ASP A 156 -4.07 -17.08 13.47
CA ASP A 156 -3.75 -17.98 12.37
C ASP A 156 -4.91 -18.11 11.37
N LEU A 157 -6.15 -18.30 11.83
CA LEU A 157 -7.34 -18.30 10.97
C LEU A 157 -7.51 -16.98 10.20
N ILE A 158 -7.27 -15.84 10.85
CA ILE A 158 -7.32 -14.52 10.19
C ILE A 158 -6.23 -14.42 9.13
N ASN A 159 -5.03 -14.92 9.41
CA ASN A 159 -3.92 -14.92 8.47
C ASN A 159 -4.23 -15.77 7.23
N GLN A 160 -4.82 -16.95 7.42
CA GLN A 160 -5.22 -17.82 6.32
C GLN A 160 -6.33 -17.20 5.46
N TYR A 161 -7.14 -16.29 6.01
CA TYR A 161 -8.18 -15.58 5.27
C TYR A 161 -7.64 -14.38 4.45
N ARG A 162 -6.41 -13.91 4.71
CA ARG A 162 -5.82 -12.73 4.02
C ARG A 162 -5.79 -12.86 2.49
N PRO A 163 -5.40 -14.00 1.88
CA PRO A 163 -5.39 -14.13 0.44
C PRO A 163 -6.79 -14.02 -0.18
N HIS A 164 -7.81 -14.56 0.50
CA HIS A 164 -9.21 -14.40 0.07
C HIS A 164 -9.62 -12.91 0.14
N GLN A 165 -9.34 -12.24 1.25
CA GLN A 165 -9.61 -10.80 1.42
C GLN A 165 -8.93 -9.96 0.31
N ALA A 166 -7.67 -10.27 -0.03
CA ALA A 166 -6.95 -9.55 -1.07
C ALA A 166 -7.59 -9.71 -2.46
N ARG A 167 -8.07 -10.92 -2.79
CA ARG A 167 -8.79 -11.20 -4.04
C ARG A 167 -10.10 -10.44 -4.11
N GLU A 168 -10.91 -10.49 -3.05
CA GLU A 168 -12.17 -9.74 -2.96
C GLU A 168 -11.93 -8.23 -3.05
N SER A 169 -10.88 -7.72 -2.38
CA SER A 169 -10.49 -6.31 -2.48
C SER A 169 -10.10 -5.91 -3.91
N LEU A 170 -9.42 -6.79 -4.65
CA LEU A 170 -9.08 -6.54 -6.04
C LEU A 170 -10.31 -6.55 -6.94
N ILE A 171 -11.23 -7.50 -6.73
CA ILE A 171 -12.49 -7.58 -7.48
C ILE A 171 -13.29 -6.29 -7.28
N MET A 172 -13.49 -5.84 -6.04
CA MET A 172 -14.19 -4.58 -5.74
C MET A 172 -13.53 -3.38 -6.43
N MET A 173 -12.20 -3.28 -6.42
CA MET A 173 -11.48 -2.21 -7.11
C MET A 173 -11.70 -2.25 -8.64
N MET A 174 -11.72 -3.44 -9.23
CA MET A 174 -11.96 -3.61 -10.66
C MET A 174 -13.40 -3.30 -11.04
N GLU A 175 -14.38 -3.70 -10.22
CA GLU A 175 -15.79 -3.35 -10.41
C GLU A 175 -15.99 -1.84 -10.34
N GLU A 176 -15.39 -1.16 -9.36
CA GLU A 176 -15.41 0.30 -9.27
C GLU A 176 -14.77 0.97 -10.49
N ARG A 177 -13.69 0.38 -11.03
CA ARG A 177 -13.05 0.87 -12.25
C ARG A 177 -13.96 0.73 -13.46
N VAL A 178 -14.65 -0.41 -13.60
CA VAL A 178 -15.61 -0.64 -14.68
C VAL A 178 -16.77 0.33 -14.60
N GLU A 179 -17.29 0.58 -13.40
CA GLU A 179 -18.40 1.51 -13.20
C GLU A 179 -18.01 2.95 -13.52
N ARG A 180 -16.82 3.38 -13.08
CA ARG A 180 -16.26 4.69 -13.47
C ARG A 180 -16.10 4.82 -14.98
N MET A 181 -15.59 3.79 -15.64
CA MET A 181 -15.41 3.79 -17.10
C MET A 181 -16.75 3.87 -17.83
N LYS A 182 -17.79 3.17 -17.37
CA LYS A 182 -19.14 3.28 -17.93
C LYS A 182 -19.71 4.69 -17.77
N ALA A 183 -19.57 5.28 -16.59
CA ALA A 183 -20.03 6.65 -16.31
C ALA A 183 -19.27 7.70 -17.15
N GLU A 184 -17.99 7.46 -17.43
CA GLU A 184 -17.21 8.32 -18.33
C GLU A 184 -17.69 8.20 -19.77
N VAL A 185 -17.94 6.98 -20.26
CA VAL A 185 -18.47 6.76 -21.62
C VAL A 185 -19.83 7.42 -21.79
N THR A 186 -20.75 7.28 -20.83
CA THR A 186 -22.06 7.97 -20.92
C THR A 186 -21.91 9.49 -20.92
N ARG A 187 -21.00 10.05 -20.10
CA ARG A 187 -20.69 11.48 -20.11
C ARG A 187 -20.12 11.95 -21.45
N ILE A 188 -19.24 11.15 -22.08
CA ILE A 188 -18.70 11.44 -23.40
C ILE A 188 -19.82 11.41 -24.45
N ASP A 189 -20.69 10.40 -24.42
CA ASP A 189 -21.82 10.30 -25.35
C ASP A 189 -22.80 11.47 -25.22
N GLU A 190 -23.09 11.91 -23.99
CA GLU A 190 -23.87 13.12 -23.73
C GLU A 190 -23.19 14.38 -24.29
N SER A 191 -21.88 14.51 -24.09
CA SER A 191 -21.11 15.64 -24.63
C SER A 191 -21.11 15.65 -26.16
N LYS A 192 -20.97 14.48 -26.79
CA LYS A 192 -21.04 14.29 -28.24
C LYS A 192 -22.43 14.64 -28.78
N ALA A 193 -23.49 14.26 -28.10
CA ALA A 193 -24.86 14.62 -28.46
C ALA A 193 -25.08 16.15 -28.37
N LYS A 194 -24.56 16.80 -27.33
CA LYS A 194 -24.60 18.27 -27.19
C LYS A 194 -23.84 18.96 -28.31
N VAL A 195 -22.61 18.53 -28.61
CA VAL A 195 -21.80 19.10 -29.70
C VAL A 195 -22.49 18.90 -31.06
N ARG A 196 -23.05 17.72 -31.33
CA ARG A 196 -23.82 17.46 -32.57
C ARG A 196 -25.03 18.39 -32.70
N LYS A 197 -25.77 18.62 -31.62
CA LYS A 197 -26.89 19.57 -31.61
C LYS A 197 -26.45 21.01 -31.89
N LEU A 198 -25.33 21.44 -31.29
CA LEU A 198 -24.75 22.76 -31.55
C LEU A 198 -24.33 22.89 -33.01
N LEU A 199 -23.62 21.89 -33.56
CA LEU A 199 -23.20 21.88 -34.96
C LEU A 199 -24.39 21.90 -35.93
N HIS A 200 -25.47 21.17 -35.61
CA HIS A 200 -26.68 21.20 -36.43
C HIS A 200 -27.38 22.56 -36.37
N GLY A 201 -27.52 23.17 -35.18
CA GLY A 201 -28.07 24.52 -35.05
C GLY A 201 -27.22 25.61 -35.73
N LEU A 202 -25.90 25.44 -35.74
CA LEU A 202 -24.98 26.29 -36.52
C LEU A 202 -25.14 26.09 -38.04
N ALA A 203 -25.33 24.85 -38.49
CA ALA A 203 -25.53 24.52 -39.89
C ALA A 203 -26.90 24.99 -40.42
N ASP A 204 -27.93 24.97 -39.57
CA ASP A 204 -29.29 25.41 -39.90
C ASP A 204 -29.46 26.94 -39.78
N GLY A 205 -28.42 27.67 -39.36
CA GLY A 205 -28.38 29.14 -39.39
C GLY A 205 -29.18 29.85 -38.27
N GLU A 206 -29.62 29.13 -37.23
CA GLU A 206 -30.29 29.72 -36.06
C GLU A 206 -29.28 30.06 -34.95
N LEU A 207 -28.61 31.21 -35.07
CA LEU A 207 -27.79 31.77 -33.98
C LEU A 207 -28.60 32.76 -33.12
N GLY A 208 -29.40 32.20 -32.21
CA GLY A 208 -29.82 32.85 -30.97
C GLY A 208 -28.98 32.34 -29.80
N TYR A 209 -27.81 32.91 -29.61
CA TYR A 209 -26.82 32.50 -28.60
C TYR A 209 -27.34 32.69 -27.17
N SER A 210 -27.68 31.59 -26.47
CA SER A 210 -27.93 31.57 -25.02
C SER A 210 -26.75 30.91 -24.29
N VAL A 211 -25.76 31.72 -23.93
CA VAL A 211 -24.61 31.36 -23.07
C VAL A 211 -24.84 31.74 -21.61
N ASP A 212 -26.09 31.96 -21.22
CA ASP A 212 -26.42 32.34 -19.83
C ASP A 212 -26.69 31.12 -18.91
N SER A 213 -26.82 29.92 -19.48
CA SER A 213 -27.20 28.73 -18.70
C SER A 213 -26.02 28.01 -18.03
N MET A 214 -24.82 28.04 -18.62
CA MET A 214 -23.66 27.30 -18.10
C MET A 214 -22.97 28.04 -16.93
N THR A 215 -22.76 29.35 -17.07
CA THR A 215 -22.05 30.21 -16.10
C THR A 215 -22.83 30.41 -14.80
N SER A 216 -24.17 30.45 -14.86
CA SER A 216 -25.04 30.60 -13.70
C SER A 216 -25.01 29.40 -12.74
N SER A 217 -24.67 28.20 -13.23
CA SER A 217 -24.70 26.98 -12.40
C SER A 217 -23.40 26.77 -11.59
N GLU A 218 -22.24 27.10 -12.16
CA GLU A 218 -20.95 27.09 -11.47
C GLU A 218 -20.84 28.25 -10.47
N SER A 219 -21.23 29.46 -10.90
CA SER A 219 -21.19 30.65 -10.03
C SER A 219 -22.04 30.51 -8.77
N LYS A 220 -23.18 29.80 -8.82
CA LYS A 220 -24.05 29.57 -7.66
C LYS A 220 -23.44 28.57 -6.66
N LYS A 221 -22.78 27.51 -7.15
CA LYS A 221 -22.10 26.53 -6.28
C LYS A 221 -20.90 27.15 -5.58
N ASP A 222 -20.10 27.95 -6.29
CA ASP A 222 -18.96 28.65 -5.71
C ASP A 222 -19.39 29.67 -4.65
N LEU A 223 -20.52 30.37 -4.86
CA LEU A 223 -21.09 31.29 -3.89
C LEU A 223 -21.59 30.60 -2.61
N GLU A 224 -22.21 29.41 -2.75
CA GLU A 224 -22.68 28.62 -1.62
C GLU A 224 -21.52 28.04 -0.80
N GLU A 225 -20.47 27.55 -1.46
CA GLU A 225 -19.26 27.05 -0.79
C GLU A 225 -18.53 28.18 -0.04
N ALA A 226 -18.44 29.38 -0.62
CA ALA A 226 -17.86 30.54 0.03
C ALA A 226 -18.65 30.96 1.28
N ARG A 227 -19.99 30.96 1.20
CA ARG A 227 -20.88 31.21 2.34
C ARG A 227 -20.77 30.15 3.43
N ARG A 228 -20.58 28.88 3.07
CA ARG A 228 -20.38 27.79 4.04
C ARG A 228 -19.04 27.93 4.76
N LYS A 229 -17.95 28.24 4.03
CA LYS A 229 -16.61 28.47 4.61
C LYS A 229 -16.58 29.69 5.54
N SER A 230 -17.31 30.77 5.22
CA SER A 230 -17.37 31.94 6.10
C SER A 230 -18.12 31.66 7.41
N ARG A 231 -19.23 30.91 7.34
CA ARG A 231 -19.97 30.47 8.54
C ARG A 231 -19.13 29.55 9.43
N GLN A 232 -18.39 28.62 8.83
CA GLN A 232 -17.48 27.75 9.58
C GLN A 232 -16.40 28.57 10.28
N ARG A 233 -15.73 29.49 9.58
CA ARG A 233 -14.71 30.37 10.19
C ARG A 233 -15.27 31.24 11.31
N ALA A 234 -16.50 31.76 11.16
CA ALA A 234 -17.16 32.53 12.21
C ALA A 234 -17.49 31.68 13.45
N ALA A 235 -17.96 30.45 13.25
CA ALA A 235 -18.24 29.51 14.34
C ALA A 235 -16.96 29.09 15.08
N TRP A 236 -15.88 28.81 14.34
CA TRP A 236 -14.56 28.51 14.92
C TRP A 236 -14.03 29.68 15.75
N LYS A 237 -14.15 30.92 15.24
CA LYS A 237 -13.74 32.12 15.97
C LYS A 237 -14.58 32.36 17.24
N ALA A 238 -15.87 32.01 17.23
CA ALA A 238 -16.72 32.11 18.41
C ALA A 238 -16.38 31.05 19.47
N LEU A 239 -16.03 29.84 19.06
CA LEU A 239 -15.55 28.78 19.96
C LEU A 239 -14.20 29.14 20.58
N GLU A 240 -13.27 29.68 19.79
CA GLU A 240 -11.97 30.14 20.27
C GLU A 240 -12.10 31.29 21.29
N ALA A 241 -13.08 32.17 21.10
CA ALA A 241 -13.39 33.24 22.06
C ALA A 241 -14.12 32.76 23.33
N GLN A 242 -14.68 31.55 23.34
CA GLN A 242 -15.28 30.92 24.54
C GLN A 242 -14.30 30.02 25.29
N MET A 243 -13.25 29.55 24.62
CA MET A 243 -12.25 28.60 25.15
C MET A 243 -10.91 29.27 25.52
N GLY A 244 -10.76 30.56 25.25
CA GLY A 244 -9.73 31.43 25.84
C GLY A 244 -10.28 32.25 27.00
#